data_AF-A0A951ZAX6-F1
#
_entry.id   AF-A0A951ZAX6-F1
#
_cell.length_a   1.000
_cell.length_b   1.000
_cell.length_c   1.000
_cell.angle_alpha   90.00
_cell.angle_beta   90.00
_cell.angle_gamma   90.00
#
_symmetry.space_group_name_H-M   'P 1'
#
loop_
_entity.id
_entity.type
_entity.pdbx_description
1 polymer ?
#
loop_
_entity_poly.entity_id
_entity_poly.type
_entity_poly.pdbx_seq_one_letter_code
_entity_poly.pdbx_strand_id
1 'polypeptide(L)'
;MKRMIASWTASALVLGLFSASASAMTVVYGWSPEFNSGGTGTLTISDPGITDPANFSGISESALVDLSYQWNHGATLDFASIETINLSGGWEACNGTLISPAVISGHSGTTSLQISASTCDWSVLSINAATAPTSESNWGYWTYSHTVVPVPAAVWLLGSALGGLGMIRRRQKAAA
;
A
#
# COMPACT_ATOMS: atom_id res chain seq x y z
N MET A 1 -22.04 22.36 63.08
CA MET A 1 -22.16 21.43 61.93
C MET A 1 -21.54 22.07 60.70
N LYS A 2 -20.30 21.69 60.35
CA LYS A 2 -19.57 22.19 59.17
C LYS A 2 -19.87 21.24 57.98
N ARG A 3 -20.48 21.74 56.91
CA ARG A 3 -20.64 20.98 55.66
C ARG A 3 -19.35 21.09 54.84
N MET A 4 -18.66 19.96 54.64
CA MET A 4 -17.63 19.82 53.61
C MET A 4 -18.33 19.48 52.29
N ILE A 5 -18.10 20.30 51.27
CA ILE A 5 -18.47 20.00 49.89
C ILE A 5 -17.17 19.55 49.20
N ALA A 6 -17.02 18.24 49.02
CA ALA A 6 -15.93 17.67 48.24
C ALA A 6 -16.27 17.81 46.74
N SER A 7 -15.58 18.71 46.07
CA SER A 7 -15.61 18.85 44.61
C SER A 7 -14.78 17.72 43.99
N TRP A 8 -15.44 16.79 43.30
CA TRP A 8 -14.82 15.77 42.45
C TRP A 8 -15.22 16.05 40.99
N THR A 9 -14.41 16.81 40.26
CA THR A 9 -14.54 16.94 38.81
C THR A 9 -13.16 17.02 38.15
N ALA A 10 -12.56 15.87 37.88
CA ALA A 10 -11.42 15.79 36.97
C ALA A 10 -11.21 14.36 36.42
N SER A 11 -12.21 13.82 35.71
CA SER A 11 -12.05 12.57 34.95
C SER A 11 -12.78 12.66 33.61
N ALA A 12 -12.34 13.54 32.71
CA ALA A 12 -12.91 13.62 31.36
C ALA A 12 -11.94 14.08 30.26
N LEU A 13 -10.61 13.96 30.46
CA LEU A 13 -9.62 14.50 29.49
C LEU A 13 -8.72 13.46 28.81
N VAL A 14 -8.91 12.14 29.02
CA VAL A 14 -7.94 11.14 28.53
C VAL A 14 -8.48 10.23 27.40
N LEU A 15 -9.78 10.26 27.09
CA LEU A 15 -10.36 9.32 26.10
C LEU A 15 -10.51 9.86 24.67
N GLY A 16 -10.10 11.11 24.40
CA GLY A 16 -10.31 11.75 23.09
C GLY A 16 -9.13 11.70 22.10
N LEU A 17 -7.99 11.12 22.45
CA LEU A 17 -6.73 11.34 21.71
C LEU A 17 -6.29 10.24 20.73
N PHE A 18 -7.06 9.16 20.54
CA PHE A 18 -6.60 8.04 19.69
C PHE A 18 -7.61 7.54 18.66
N SER A 19 -8.56 8.38 18.23
CA SER A 19 -9.30 8.11 16.99
C SER A 19 -8.51 8.68 15.81
N ALA A 20 -7.31 8.17 15.56
CA ALA A 20 -6.68 8.37 14.26
C ALA A 20 -7.56 7.61 13.26
N SER A 21 -8.26 8.33 12.39
CA SER A 21 -8.90 7.73 11.22
C SER A 21 -7.87 6.87 10.51
N ALA A 22 -8.18 5.59 10.28
CA ALA A 22 -7.31 4.70 9.51
C ALA A 22 -7.08 5.34 8.14
N SER A 23 -5.93 5.98 7.94
CA SER A 23 -5.53 6.53 6.66
C SER A 23 -5.20 5.37 5.74
N ALA A 24 -5.74 5.39 4.52
CA ALA A 24 -5.40 4.39 3.51
C ALA A 24 -3.87 4.33 3.33
N MET A 25 -3.32 3.12 3.33
CA MET A 25 -1.92 2.92 2.99
C MET A 25 -1.82 2.82 1.47
N THR A 26 -1.04 3.72 0.87
CA THR A 26 -0.77 3.71 -0.57
C THR A 26 0.52 2.94 -0.85
N VAL A 27 0.45 1.95 -1.73
CA VAL A 27 1.56 1.07 -2.10
C VAL A 27 1.73 1.09 -3.61
N VAL A 28 2.97 1.28 -4.06
CA VAL A 28 3.34 1.22 -5.48
C VAL A 28 4.12 -0.06 -5.74
N TYR A 29 3.67 -0.82 -6.74
CA TYR A 29 4.34 -1.99 -7.28
C TYR A 29 5.00 -1.64 -8.61
N GLY A 30 6.25 -2.05 -8.80
CA GLY A 30 6.96 -1.95 -10.07
C GLY A 30 6.90 -3.26 -10.84
N TRP A 31 6.83 -3.17 -12.17
CA TRP A 31 6.92 -4.34 -13.06
C TRP A 31 8.35 -4.90 -13.06
N SER A 32 8.46 -6.20 -12.80
CA SER A 32 9.69 -6.97 -12.89
C SER A 32 9.53 -8.03 -13.98
N PRO A 33 10.12 -7.85 -15.17
CA PRO A 33 9.96 -8.79 -16.28
C PRO A 33 10.68 -10.13 -16.01
N GLU A 34 10.07 -11.22 -16.48
CA GLU A 34 10.73 -12.53 -16.55
C GLU A 34 11.81 -12.57 -17.64
N PHE A 35 12.61 -13.65 -17.64
CA PHE A 35 13.68 -13.85 -18.61
C PHE A 35 13.14 -13.79 -20.05
N ASN A 36 13.71 -12.92 -20.88
CA ASN A 36 13.28 -12.62 -22.26
C ASN A 36 11.91 -11.94 -22.42
N SER A 37 11.27 -11.51 -21.33
CA SER A 37 10.17 -10.55 -21.39
C SER A 37 10.67 -9.13 -21.18
N GLY A 38 9.90 -8.14 -21.63
CA GLY A 38 10.22 -6.74 -21.39
C GLY A 38 9.02 -5.93 -20.91
N GLY A 39 8.96 -4.68 -21.34
CA GLY A 39 8.02 -3.68 -20.85
C GLY A 39 8.39 -3.14 -19.47
N THR A 40 7.70 -2.09 -19.08
CA THR A 40 7.90 -1.39 -17.80
C THR A 40 6.57 -0.86 -17.32
N GLY A 41 6.35 -0.83 -16.01
CA GLY A 41 5.13 -0.25 -15.48
C GLY A 41 5.15 -0.08 -13.97
N THR A 42 4.10 0.58 -13.49
CA THR A 42 3.76 0.76 -12.09
C THR A 42 2.28 0.48 -11.85
N LEU A 43 1.97 -0.13 -10.71
CA LEU A 43 0.60 -0.37 -10.26
C LEU A 43 0.47 0.13 -8.83
N THR A 44 -0.49 1.01 -8.57
CA THR A 44 -0.68 1.62 -7.25
C THR A 44 -2.02 1.19 -6.66
N ILE A 45 -1.94 0.62 -5.46
CA ILE A 45 -3.13 0.32 -4.64
C ILE A 45 -3.14 1.19 -3.39
N SER A 46 -4.33 1.57 -2.93
CA SER A 46 -4.54 2.36 -1.73
C SER A 46 -5.73 1.83 -0.97
N ASP A 47 -5.49 1.24 0.20
CA ASP A 47 -6.55 0.70 1.05
C ASP A 47 -6.15 0.78 2.53
N PRO A 48 -7.06 1.15 3.45
CA PRO A 48 -6.77 1.18 4.89
C PRO A 48 -6.56 -0.20 5.51
N GLY A 49 -6.98 -1.28 4.84
CA GLY A 49 -6.74 -2.66 5.22
C GLY A 49 -5.31 -3.15 4.93
N ILE A 50 -4.54 -2.43 4.10
CA ILE A 50 -3.13 -2.76 3.86
C ILE A 50 -2.31 -2.29 5.05
N THR A 51 -1.76 -3.26 5.79
CA THR A 51 -0.88 -3.03 6.95
C THR A 51 0.53 -3.54 6.72
N ASP A 52 0.69 -4.55 5.87
CA ASP A 52 1.96 -5.03 5.33
C ASP A 52 1.86 -5.09 3.80
N PRO A 53 2.49 -4.16 3.06
CA PRO A 53 2.53 -4.17 1.60
C PRO A 53 3.09 -5.45 0.99
N ALA A 54 3.91 -6.19 1.72
CA ALA A 54 4.48 -7.43 1.21
C ALA A 54 3.51 -8.61 1.37
N ASN A 55 2.56 -8.53 2.31
CA ASN A 55 1.67 -9.64 2.67
C ASN A 55 0.27 -9.11 3.08
N PHE A 56 -0.69 -9.16 2.15
CA PHE A 56 -2.11 -8.88 2.44
C PHE A 56 -3.03 -9.72 1.55
N SER A 57 -4.32 -9.74 1.86
CA SER A 57 -5.33 -10.46 1.07
C SER A 57 -6.70 -9.79 1.15
N GLY A 58 -7.55 -10.05 0.16
CA GLY A 58 -8.96 -9.64 0.20
C GLY A 58 -9.20 -8.15 0.06
N ILE A 59 -8.28 -7.41 -0.55
CA ILE A 59 -8.42 -5.97 -0.80
C ILE A 59 -9.32 -5.74 -2.02
N SER A 60 -10.26 -4.79 -1.92
CA SER A 60 -11.26 -4.53 -2.96
C SER A 60 -10.66 -4.02 -4.27
N GLU A 61 -11.35 -4.24 -5.40
CA GLU A 61 -10.96 -3.69 -6.70
C GLU A 61 -10.82 -2.17 -6.71
N SER A 62 -11.64 -1.49 -5.89
CA SER A 62 -11.60 -0.05 -5.69
C SER A 62 -10.30 0.46 -5.09
N ALA A 63 -9.44 -0.43 -4.57
CA ALA A 63 -8.13 -0.05 -4.08
C ALA A 63 -7.16 0.32 -5.20
N LEU A 64 -7.39 -0.09 -6.45
CA LEU A 64 -6.55 0.34 -7.57
C LEU A 64 -6.79 1.84 -7.80
N VAL A 65 -5.75 2.65 -7.58
CA VAL A 65 -5.82 4.10 -7.73
C VAL A 65 -4.97 4.64 -8.87
N ASP A 66 -4.00 3.85 -9.34
CA ASP A 66 -3.18 4.20 -10.49
C ASP A 66 -2.61 2.95 -11.17
N LEU A 67 -2.37 3.05 -12.47
CA LEU A 67 -1.78 2.01 -13.30
C LEU A 67 -1.11 2.68 -14.50
N SER A 68 0.16 2.35 -14.72
CA SER A 68 0.85 2.70 -15.94
C SER A 68 1.65 1.49 -16.41
N TYR A 69 1.53 1.15 -17.69
CA TYR A 69 2.31 0.08 -18.30
C TYR A 69 2.70 0.45 -19.72
N GLN A 70 3.93 0.13 -20.11
CA GLN A 70 4.46 0.34 -21.45
C GLN A 70 5.06 -0.96 -21.97
N TRP A 71 4.65 -1.38 -23.17
CA TRP A 71 5.23 -2.52 -23.88
C TRP A 71 6.56 -2.14 -24.56
N ASN A 72 7.36 -3.11 -25.01
CA ASN A 72 8.68 -2.82 -25.61
C ASN A 72 8.60 -1.99 -26.89
N HIS A 73 7.52 -2.14 -27.66
CA HIS A 73 7.28 -1.34 -28.86
C HIS A 73 6.69 0.05 -28.57
N GLY A 74 6.49 0.40 -27.30
CA GLY A 74 6.14 1.75 -26.86
C GLY A 74 4.64 2.04 -26.67
N ALA A 75 3.72 1.11 -26.98
CA ALA A 75 2.32 1.29 -26.59
C ALA A 75 2.19 1.37 -25.08
N THR A 76 1.15 2.05 -24.61
CA THR A 76 0.92 2.33 -23.19
C THR A 76 -0.50 1.98 -22.78
N LEU A 77 -0.64 1.45 -21.57
CA LEU A 77 -1.88 1.34 -20.82
C LEU A 77 -1.76 2.28 -19.61
N ASP A 78 -2.74 3.17 -19.46
CA ASP A 78 -2.78 4.14 -18.37
C ASP A 78 -4.11 4.01 -17.61
N PHE A 79 -4.15 4.41 -16.34
CA PHE A 79 -5.32 4.30 -15.49
C PHE A 79 -6.56 4.97 -16.10
N ALA A 80 -6.37 6.12 -16.73
CA ALA A 80 -7.42 6.86 -17.41
C ALA A 80 -8.04 6.12 -18.61
N SER A 81 -7.35 5.11 -19.15
CA SER A 81 -7.80 4.30 -20.28
C SER A 81 -8.53 3.02 -19.88
N ILE A 82 -8.59 2.70 -18.57
CA ILE A 82 -9.22 1.48 -18.05
C ILE A 82 -10.75 1.59 -18.13
N GLU A 83 -11.39 0.60 -18.73
CA GLU A 83 -12.85 0.48 -18.78
C GLU A 83 -13.39 -0.51 -17.76
N THR A 84 -12.64 -1.58 -17.49
CA THR A 84 -13.10 -2.69 -16.66
C THR A 84 -11.94 -3.26 -15.87
N ILE A 85 -12.19 -3.43 -14.58
CA ILE A 85 -11.38 -4.23 -13.66
C ILE A 85 -12.30 -5.36 -13.20
N ASN A 86 -11.82 -6.60 -13.28
CA ASN A 86 -12.56 -7.74 -12.76
C ASN A 86 -11.63 -8.56 -11.87
N LEU A 87 -11.95 -8.65 -10.58
CA LEU A 87 -11.20 -9.42 -9.60
C LEU A 87 -12.00 -10.65 -9.15
N SER A 88 -11.41 -11.84 -9.25
CA SER A 88 -11.94 -13.03 -8.57
C SER A 88 -11.22 -13.27 -7.24
N GLY A 89 -11.62 -12.56 -6.17
CA GLY A 89 -11.08 -12.76 -4.82
C GLY A 89 -10.37 -11.55 -4.19
N GLY A 90 -10.26 -10.44 -4.91
CA GLY A 90 -9.60 -9.22 -4.44
C GLY A 90 -8.10 -9.16 -4.78
N TRP A 91 -7.47 -8.06 -4.40
CA TRP A 91 -6.02 -7.91 -4.45
C TRP A 91 -5.38 -8.62 -3.25
N GLU A 92 -4.29 -9.31 -3.52
CA GLU A 92 -3.46 -9.96 -2.51
C GLU A 92 -1.98 -9.67 -2.81
N ALA A 93 -1.12 -9.83 -1.81
CA ALA A 93 0.33 -9.82 -1.98
C ALA A 93 0.95 -10.95 -1.14
N CYS A 94 1.96 -11.62 -1.68
CA CYS A 94 2.77 -12.61 -0.98
C CYS A 94 4.25 -12.30 -1.26
N ASN A 95 5.05 -12.19 -0.20
CA ASN A 95 6.50 -11.96 -0.31
C ASN A 95 6.87 -10.77 -1.22
N GLY A 96 6.11 -9.67 -1.12
CA GLY A 96 6.34 -8.47 -1.91
C GLY A 96 5.85 -8.55 -3.35
N THR A 97 5.22 -9.64 -3.78
CA THR A 97 4.66 -9.77 -5.13
C THR A 97 3.15 -9.66 -5.08
N LEU A 98 2.55 -8.85 -5.94
CA LEU A 98 1.10 -8.73 -6.06
C LEU A 98 0.52 -9.98 -6.73
N ILE A 99 -0.50 -10.54 -6.10
CA ILE A 99 -1.20 -11.76 -6.47
C ILE A 99 -2.67 -11.39 -6.62
N SER A 100 -3.17 -11.37 -7.84
CA SER A 100 -4.62 -11.27 -8.06
C SER A 100 -4.95 -11.84 -9.43
N PRO A 101 -6.02 -12.65 -9.57
CA PRO A 101 -6.62 -12.97 -10.86
C PRO A 101 -7.41 -11.75 -11.38
N ALA A 102 -6.70 -10.64 -11.62
CA ALA A 102 -7.27 -9.40 -12.11
C ALA A 102 -7.20 -9.34 -13.63
N VAL A 103 -8.33 -9.11 -14.29
CA VAL A 103 -8.32 -8.69 -15.69
C VAL A 103 -8.60 -7.19 -15.75
N ILE A 104 -7.65 -6.43 -16.28
CA ILE A 104 -7.77 -5.00 -16.53
C ILE A 104 -7.80 -4.77 -18.04
N SER A 105 -8.87 -4.18 -18.55
CA SER A 105 -9.05 -3.93 -19.98
C SER A 105 -9.20 -2.44 -20.28
N GLY A 106 -8.59 -1.97 -21.37
CA GLY A 106 -8.63 -0.58 -21.83
C GLY A 106 -9.48 -0.32 -23.09
N HIS A 107 -9.74 0.96 -23.39
CA HIS A 107 -10.64 1.42 -24.45
C HIS A 107 -10.21 1.05 -25.89
N SER A 108 -11.23 0.80 -26.73
CA SER A 108 -11.26 0.60 -28.20
C SER A 108 -10.13 -0.22 -28.84
N GLY A 109 -10.29 -1.55 -28.88
CA GLY A 109 -9.43 -2.47 -29.64
C GLY A 109 -8.59 -3.45 -28.80
N THR A 110 -9.01 -3.72 -27.56
CA THR A 110 -8.61 -4.87 -26.71
C THR A 110 -7.16 -4.90 -26.25
N THR A 111 -6.69 -3.88 -25.54
CA THR A 111 -5.55 -4.06 -24.62
C THR A 111 -6.07 -4.67 -23.31
N SER A 112 -5.60 -5.87 -22.95
CA SER A 112 -5.95 -6.56 -21.71
C SER A 112 -4.69 -6.95 -20.91
N LEU A 113 -4.60 -6.41 -19.71
CA LEU A 113 -3.64 -6.79 -18.69
C LEU A 113 -4.27 -7.90 -17.84
N GLN A 114 -3.77 -9.14 -17.94
CA GLN A 114 -4.28 -10.27 -17.17
C GLN A 114 -3.32 -10.65 -16.05
N ILE A 115 -3.52 -10.05 -14.88
CA ILE A 115 -2.85 -10.45 -13.65
C ILE A 115 -3.37 -11.81 -13.25
N SER A 116 -2.47 -12.78 -13.26
CA SER A 116 -2.72 -14.17 -12.89
C SER A 116 -1.68 -14.53 -11.86
N ALA A 117 -2.15 -15.08 -10.76
CA ALA A 117 -1.25 -15.50 -9.71
C ALA A 117 -1.66 -16.85 -9.15
N SER A 118 -0.72 -17.81 -9.20
CA SER A 118 -0.73 -18.98 -8.36
C SER A 118 0.03 -18.66 -7.09
N THR A 119 -0.62 -18.92 -5.97
CA THR A 119 -0.17 -18.54 -4.63
C THR A 119 1.23 -19.08 -4.31
N CYS A 120 2.18 -18.17 -4.16
CA CYS A 120 3.52 -18.36 -3.59
C CYS A 120 4.43 -19.45 -4.23
N ASP A 121 4.20 -19.83 -5.49
CA ASP A 121 5.20 -20.42 -6.38
C ASP A 121 4.92 -19.96 -7.82
N TRP A 122 5.78 -19.07 -8.33
CA TRP A 122 5.93 -18.69 -9.73
C TRP A 122 4.60 -18.36 -10.43
N SER A 123 4.06 -17.17 -10.13
CA SER A 123 3.00 -16.58 -10.96
C SER A 123 3.51 -16.26 -12.37
N VAL A 124 2.64 -15.99 -13.32
CA VAL A 124 3.03 -15.44 -14.62
C VAL A 124 1.97 -14.40 -14.91
N LEU A 125 2.34 -13.11 -14.87
CA LEU A 125 1.47 -12.05 -15.36
C LEU A 125 1.53 -12.05 -16.89
N SER A 126 0.42 -12.33 -17.57
CA SER A 126 0.33 -12.19 -19.03
C SER A 126 -0.28 -10.85 -19.39
N ILE A 127 0.48 -10.02 -20.10
CA ILE A 127 0.00 -8.71 -20.58
C ILE A 127 -0.21 -8.78 -22.09
N ASN A 128 -1.46 -8.75 -22.55
CA ASN A 128 -1.81 -8.87 -23.96
C ASN A 128 -2.35 -7.54 -24.52
N ALA A 129 -1.77 -7.05 -25.60
CA ALA A 129 -2.32 -5.91 -26.36
C ALA A 129 -2.85 -6.39 -27.70
N ALA A 130 -4.15 -6.19 -28.00
CA ALA A 130 -4.69 -6.48 -29.32
C ALA A 130 -4.63 -5.27 -30.29
N THR A 131 -4.37 -4.05 -29.80
CA THR A 131 -4.17 -2.84 -30.63
C THR A 131 -2.74 -2.29 -30.57
N ALA A 132 -1.77 -3.16 -30.81
CA ALA A 132 -0.45 -2.77 -31.30
C ALA A 132 -0.22 -3.41 -32.68
N PRO A 133 0.54 -2.78 -33.60
CA PRO A 133 0.84 -3.36 -34.92
C PRO A 133 1.55 -4.73 -34.85
N THR A 134 1.99 -5.14 -33.66
CA THR A 134 2.51 -6.45 -33.32
C THR A 134 1.90 -6.89 -31.99
N SER A 135 1.17 -8.02 -31.97
CA SER A 135 0.73 -8.66 -30.74
C SER A 135 1.94 -9.06 -29.90
N GLU A 136 2.25 -8.28 -28.86
CA GLU A 136 3.32 -8.56 -27.90
C GLU A 136 2.71 -9.07 -26.59
N SER A 137 3.31 -10.11 -26.04
CA SER A 137 2.96 -10.66 -24.73
C SER A 137 4.17 -10.56 -23.82
N ASN A 138 4.03 -9.87 -22.68
CA ASN A 138 5.07 -9.74 -21.67
C ASN A 138 4.70 -10.50 -20.41
N TRP A 139 5.69 -11.22 -19.88
CA TRP A 139 5.59 -12.12 -18.74
C TRP A 139 6.46 -11.57 -17.60
N GLY A 140 6.00 -11.67 -16.36
CA GLY A 140 6.66 -11.01 -15.23
C GLY A 140 5.78 -10.91 -13.99
N TYR A 141 6.16 -10.00 -13.10
CA TYR A 141 5.55 -9.84 -11.78
C TYR A 141 5.47 -8.39 -11.34
N TRP A 142 4.42 -8.03 -10.61
CA TRP A 142 4.33 -6.77 -9.90
C TRP A 142 5.00 -6.91 -8.53
N THR A 143 6.12 -6.24 -8.33
CA THR A 143 6.89 -6.33 -7.08
C THR A 143 6.89 -5.01 -6.32
N TYR A 144 6.62 -5.10 -5.03
CA TYR A 144 6.78 -4.02 -4.07
C TYR A 144 8.25 -3.85 -3.76
N SER A 145 8.77 -2.65 -3.95
CA SER A 145 10.11 -2.26 -3.48
C SER A 145 9.97 -1.33 -2.29
N HIS A 146 10.26 -1.86 -1.10
CA HIS A 146 10.39 -1.04 0.09
C HIS A 146 11.69 -0.25 0.04
N THR A 147 11.60 1.05 -0.24
CA THR A 147 12.65 1.96 0.24
C THR A 147 12.41 2.18 1.73
N VAL A 148 13.23 1.55 2.58
CA VAL A 148 13.26 1.87 4.02
C VAL A 148 13.61 3.34 4.11
N VAL A 149 12.64 4.22 4.35
CA VAL A 149 12.95 5.59 4.73
C VAL A 149 13.37 5.48 6.19
N PRO A 150 14.65 5.78 6.53
CA PRO A 150 15.08 5.73 7.92
C PRO A 150 14.13 6.59 8.74
N VAL A 151 13.58 6.03 9.84
CA VAL A 151 12.72 6.79 10.75
C VAL A 151 13.42 8.11 11.06
N PRO A 152 12.79 9.27 10.80
CA PRO A 152 13.45 10.56 10.99
C PRO A 152 14.02 10.60 12.40
N ALA A 153 15.28 11.00 12.54
CA ALA A 153 15.95 11.11 13.84
C ALA A 153 15.13 11.92 14.87
N ALA A 154 14.18 12.75 14.40
CA ALA A 154 13.18 13.43 15.20
C ALA A 154 12.38 12.51 16.15
N VAL A 155 12.03 11.27 15.76
CA VAL A 155 11.28 10.34 16.64
C VAL A 155 12.15 9.89 17.81
N TRP A 156 13.42 9.57 17.55
CA TRP A 156 14.40 9.24 18.57
C TRP A 156 14.72 10.43 19.48
N LEU A 157 14.87 11.62 18.89
CA LEU A 157 15.09 12.86 19.63
C LEU A 157 13.90 13.20 20.53
N LEU A 158 12.67 13.11 20.03
CA LEU A 158 11.46 13.34 20.83
C LEU A 158 11.35 12.32 21.97
N GLY A 159 11.60 11.04 21.69
CA GLY A 159 11.63 9.99 22.71
C GLY A 159 12.66 10.26 23.81
N SER A 160 13.88 10.64 23.43
CA SER A 160 14.95 10.98 24.38
C SER A 160 14.66 12.24 25.20
N ALA A 161 14.04 13.27 24.60
CA ALA A 161 13.67 14.50 25.27
C ALA A 161 12.57 14.27 26.32
N LEU A 162 11.53 13.49 25.96
CA LEU A 162 10.46 13.11 26.88
C LEU A 162 10.98 12.23 28.03
N GLY A 163 11.88 11.29 27.73
CA GLY A 163 12.57 10.48 28.74
C GLY A 163 13.40 11.32 29.72
N GLY A 164 14.18 12.27 29.19
CA GLY A 164 14.99 13.19 29.99
C GLY A 164 14.14 14.08 30.91
N LEU A 165 13.07 14.69 30.38
CA LEU A 165 12.13 15.50 31.16
C LEU A 165 11.46 14.70 32.29
N GLY A 166 11.13 13.43 32.04
CA GLY A 166 10.59 12.53 33.05
C GLY A 166 11.55 12.27 34.21
N MET A 167 12.84 12.07 33.91
CA MET A 167 13.88 11.86 34.95
C MET A 167 14.13 13.12 35.78
N ILE A 168 14.15 14.30 35.15
CA ILE A 168 14.35 15.58 35.87
C ILE A 168 13.21 15.80 36.87
N ARG A 169 11.96 15.54 36.48
CA ARG A 169 10.80 15.64 37.37
C ARG A 169 10.87 14.68 38.57
N ARG A 170 11.38 13.45 38.37
CA ARG A 170 11.58 12.50 39.48
C ARG A 170 12.61 13.00 40.48
N ARG A 171 13.71 13.60 40.02
CA ARG A 171 14.74 14.16 40.90
C ARG A 171 14.22 15.36 41.71
N GLN A 172 13.43 16.23 41.10
CA GLN A 172 12.84 17.37 41.81
C GLN A 172 11.88 16.95 42.93
N LYS A 173 11.14 15.85 42.76
CA LYS A 173 10.26 15.30 43.82
C LYS A 173 11.00 14.56 44.93
N ALA A 174 12.22 14.09 44.70
CA ALA A 174 13.02 13.41 45.72
C ALA A 174 13.86 14.38 46.58
N ALA A 175 14.03 15.62 46.11
CA ALA A 175 14.79 16.68 46.78
C ALA A 175 13.90 17.70 47.51
N ALA A 176 12.58 17.55 47.43
CA ALA A 176 11.56 18.33 48.15
C ALA A 176 10.89 17.44 49.21
#